data_AF-A0A4Y8KAA3-F1
#
_entry.id   AF-A0A4Y8KAA3-F1
#
_cell.length_a   1.000
_cell.length_b   1.000
_cell.length_c   1.000
_cell.angle_alpha   90.00
_cell.angle_beta   90.00
_cell.angle_gamma   90.00
#
_symmetry.space_group_name_H-M   'P 1'
#
loop_
_entity.id
_entity.type
_entity.pdbx_description
1 polymer ?
#
loop_
_entity_poly.entity_id
_entity_poly.type
_entity_poly.pdbx_seq_one_letter_code
_entity_poly.pdbx_strand_id
1 'polypeptide(L)'
;MAQQLPARFTLAGAVTLALLLSGCAGLPGYPAATGTPVAQLVADVDCQAPNLKNNWMVFREGALPQTDLTATHPDAPEPGMVPTDFEPVAVHLCTLFGSVDDDQGRWAAVTVETRTGDFGPLLSALAEPSDQAGFNQACTADMEFVPELWLENAAGEAMRAAWPSTACGKTKRATWTALEKLALTDTVKLPLVLEVTRPALDAGCVMSAGTPEQSLQFGVTGLQTNVTTGEVGENVLPVPVPPAEIVSYDGVDGASVCFYTVDPAAESEPRELRELRDVDGMEFSDDALGSMLSLQFGTFESATTLSADAAALLPAAASALPAPECTADLTRFAVLWPQRVGTRLGSPIQVELDGCQRLFAGAAFVPAPALLAALNG
;
A
#
# COMPACT_ATOMS: atom_id res chain seq x y z
N MET A 1 35.66 51.40 13.32
CA MET A 1 35.77 50.90 11.93
C MET A 1 34.53 50.08 11.64
N ALA A 2 33.62 50.63 10.83
CA ALA A 2 32.39 49.95 10.43
C ALA A 2 32.68 49.06 9.21
N GLN A 3 32.43 47.75 9.33
CA GLN A 3 32.56 46.82 8.22
C GLN A 3 31.32 46.90 7.33
N GLN A 4 31.50 47.44 6.12
CA GLN A 4 30.54 47.35 5.04
C GLN A 4 30.49 45.90 4.54
N LEU A 5 29.38 45.20 4.79
CA LEU A 5 29.08 43.94 4.11
C LEU A 5 28.64 44.24 2.65
N PRO A 6 29.18 43.51 1.65
CA PRO A 6 28.90 43.77 0.25
C PRO A 6 27.46 43.38 -0.11
N ALA A 7 26.72 44.35 -0.67
CA ALA A 7 25.32 44.27 -1.12
C ALA A 7 25.02 43.21 -2.21
N ARG A 8 26.00 42.37 -2.57
CA ARG A 8 25.85 41.29 -3.55
C ARG A 8 25.37 39.97 -2.94
N PHE A 9 25.48 39.79 -1.62
CA PHE A 9 24.99 38.57 -0.94
C PHE A 9 23.51 38.62 -0.55
N THR A 10 22.91 39.81 -0.45
CA THR A 10 21.49 39.97 -0.10
C THR A 10 20.53 39.64 -1.25
N LEU A 11 20.97 39.75 -2.50
CA LEU A 11 20.15 39.40 -3.68
C LEU A 11 20.16 37.90 -3.97
N ALA A 12 21.26 37.19 -3.71
CA ALA A 12 21.33 35.73 -3.91
C ALA A 12 20.47 34.99 -2.87
N GLY A 13 20.51 35.38 -1.59
CA GLY A 13 19.73 34.72 -0.54
C GLY A 13 18.21 34.88 -0.71
N ALA A 14 17.73 36.01 -1.25
CA ALA A 14 16.31 36.24 -1.49
C ALA A 14 15.76 35.38 -2.64
N VAL A 15 16.57 35.09 -3.67
CA VAL A 15 16.16 34.24 -4.80
C VAL A 15 16.10 32.77 -4.39
N THR A 16 17.05 32.28 -3.60
CA THR A 16 17.02 30.89 -3.09
C THR A 16 15.88 30.66 -2.09
N LEU A 17 15.57 31.65 -1.24
CA LEU A 17 14.45 31.54 -0.30
C LEU A 17 13.08 31.58 -1.01
N ALA A 18 12.94 32.34 -2.10
CA ALA A 18 11.74 32.35 -2.93
C ALA A 18 11.54 31.03 -3.70
N LEU A 19 12.63 30.40 -4.19
CA LEU A 19 12.59 29.09 -4.86
C LEU A 19 12.29 27.93 -3.90
N LEU A 20 12.73 28.02 -2.64
CA LEU A 20 12.44 27.00 -1.61
C LEU A 20 11.02 27.14 -1.02
N LEU A 21 10.42 28.33 -1.07
CA LEU A 21 9.03 28.56 -0.64
C LEU A 21 7.99 28.31 -1.77
N SER A 22 8.42 28.21 -3.04
CA SER A 22 7.55 27.85 -4.17
C SER A 22 7.40 26.35 -4.41
N GLY A 23 8.11 25.50 -3.66
CA GLY A 23 8.03 24.05 -3.77
C GLY A 23 6.78 23.50 -3.09
N CYS A 24 5.63 23.59 -3.76
CA CYS A 24 4.40 22.76 -3.65
C CYS A 24 3.16 23.50 -4.20
N ALA A 25 3.25 24.80 -4.51
CA ALA A 25 2.11 25.56 -5.02
C ALA A 25 1.88 25.27 -6.51
N GLY A 26 1.09 24.22 -6.77
CA GLY A 26 0.44 23.96 -8.05
C GLY A 26 1.33 23.26 -9.07
N LEU A 27 1.18 21.94 -9.19
CA LEU A 27 1.49 21.27 -10.46
C LEU A 27 0.60 21.91 -11.55
N PRO A 28 1.19 22.58 -12.55
CA PRO A 28 0.42 23.11 -13.68
C PRO A 28 0.05 21.91 -14.55
N GLY A 29 -1.17 21.39 -14.46
CA GLY A 29 -1.50 20.23 -15.28
C GLY A 29 -2.82 19.52 -15.13
N TYR A 30 -3.68 19.83 -14.15
CA TYR A 30 -5.05 19.32 -14.21
C TYR A 30 -5.88 20.30 -15.03
N PRO A 31 -6.15 20.03 -16.33
CA PRO A 31 -7.14 20.82 -17.04
C PRO A 31 -8.43 20.77 -16.23
N ALA A 32 -9.03 21.95 -16.07
CA ALA A 32 -10.43 22.10 -15.75
C ALA A 32 -11.24 21.01 -16.46
N ALA A 33 -11.78 20.03 -15.74
CA ALA A 33 -12.67 19.04 -16.33
C ALA A 33 -13.94 19.77 -16.78
N THR A 34 -13.94 20.25 -18.03
CA THR A 34 -15.12 20.84 -18.64
C THR A 34 -16.06 19.72 -19.01
N GLY A 35 -17.12 19.56 -18.22
CA GLY A 35 -18.25 18.67 -18.47
C GLY A 35 -17.94 17.21 -18.16
N THR A 36 -18.14 16.81 -16.89
CA THR A 36 -18.24 15.39 -16.53
C THR A 36 -19.30 14.74 -17.43
N PRO A 37 -19.00 13.64 -18.15
CA PRO A 37 -19.98 12.98 -19.00
C PRO A 37 -21.15 12.45 -18.17
N VAL A 38 -22.30 12.24 -18.80
CA VAL A 38 -23.43 11.56 -18.15
C VAL A 38 -23.01 10.12 -17.81
N ALA A 39 -23.39 9.65 -16.62
CA ALA A 39 -23.08 8.31 -16.16
C ALA A 39 -23.72 7.26 -17.07
N GLN A 40 -22.97 6.21 -17.38
CA GLN A 40 -23.47 5.10 -18.17
C GLN A 40 -24.34 4.19 -17.29
N LEU A 41 -25.51 3.81 -17.81
CA LEU A 41 -26.37 2.80 -17.22
C LEU A 41 -25.87 1.40 -17.58
N VAL A 42 -25.75 0.53 -16.58
CA VAL A 42 -25.35 -0.87 -16.68
C VAL A 42 -26.36 -1.76 -15.97
N ALA A 43 -26.25 -3.07 -16.17
CA ALA A 43 -27.25 -4.03 -15.71
C ALA A 43 -27.31 -4.16 -14.18
N ASP A 44 -26.19 -3.92 -13.48
CA ASP A 44 -26.04 -4.21 -12.05
C ASP A 44 -24.84 -3.46 -11.43
N VAL A 45 -24.83 -3.38 -10.10
CA VAL A 45 -23.70 -2.82 -9.32
C VAL A 45 -22.58 -3.85 -9.26
N ASP A 46 -21.38 -3.47 -9.69
CA ASP A 46 -20.19 -4.31 -9.55
C ASP A 46 -19.07 -3.59 -8.77
N CYS A 47 -19.00 -3.86 -7.47
CA CYS A 47 -17.94 -3.36 -6.60
C CYS A 47 -16.63 -4.17 -6.70
N GLN A 48 -16.61 -5.27 -7.46
CA GLN A 48 -15.46 -6.17 -7.63
C GLN A 48 -14.79 -6.00 -9.01
N ALA A 49 -15.32 -5.12 -9.87
CA ALA A 49 -14.79 -4.82 -11.18
C ALA A 49 -13.27 -4.53 -11.18
N PRO A 50 -12.49 -5.12 -12.12
CA PRO A 50 -11.02 -5.09 -12.07
C PRO A 50 -10.43 -3.67 -12.07
N ASN A 51 -11.00 -2.77 -12.87
CA ASN A 51 -10.59 -1.36 -12.97
C ASN A 51 -11.06 -0.48 -11.78
N LEU A 52 -11.74 -1.01 -10.77
CA LEU A 52 -11.97 -0.28 -9.51
C LEU A 52 -10.80 -0.47 -8.54
N LYS A 53 -9.89 -1.40 -8.83
CA LYS A 53 -8.68 -1.66 -8.04
C LYS A 53 -7.59 -0.59 -8.26
N ASN A 54 -7.92 0.51 -8.94
CA ASN A 54 -6.94 1.42 -9.53
C ASN A 54 -6.04 2.13 -8.51
N ASN A 55 -4.74 1.91 -8.70
CA ASN A 55 -3.54 2.65 -8.30
C ASN A 55 -3.11 2.80 -6.85
N TRP A 56 -3.91 2.43 -5.85
CA TRP A 56 -3.46 2.53 -4.45
C TRP A 56 -3.11 1.19 -3.80
N MET A 57 -3.70 0.09 -4.28
CA MET A 57 -3.29 -1.26 -3.90
C MET A 57 -2.31 -1.78 -4.95
N VAL A 58 -1.02 -1.76 -4.62
CA VAL A 58 0.01 -2.41 -5.43
C VAL A 58 -0.13 -3.92 -5.24
N PHE A 59 -0.97 -4.54 -6.08
CA PHE A 59 -1.00 -6.00 -6.19
C PHE A 59 0.13 -6.45 -7.11
N ARG A 60 0.74 -7.59 -6.79
CA ARG A 60 1.79 -8.19 -7.63
C ARG A 60 1.23 -8.45 -9.03
N GLU A 61 1.94 -7.98 -10.05
CA GLU A 61 1.66 -8.34 -11.44
C GLU A 61 1.71 -9.88 -11.58
N GLY A 62 0.63 -10.51 -12.02
CA GLY A 62 0.50 -11.97 -12.09
C GLY A 62 -0.06 -12.66 -10.84
N ALA A 63 -0.31 -11.95 -9.73
CA ALA A 63 -1.28 -12.43 -8.75
C ALA A 63 -2.64 -12.33 -9.43
N LEU A 64 -3.26 -13.47 -9.73
CA LEU A 64 -4.61 -13.46 -10.27
C LEU A 64 -5.49 -12.71 -9.26
N PRO A 65 -6.18 -11.62 -9.67
CA PRO A 65 -7.18 -10.99 -8.82
C PRO A 65 -8.34 -11.97 -8.68
N GLN A 66 -8.23 -12.91 -7.76
CA GLN A 66 -9.21 -13.96 -7.56
C GLN A 66 -10.32 -13.44 -6.63
N THR A 67 -11.06 -12.43 -7.08
CA THR A 67 -12.48 -12.31 -6.70
C THR A 67 -13.14 -13.58 -7.18
N ASP A 68 -13.93 -14.29 -6.35
CA ASP A 68 -14.60 -15.57 -6.65
C ASP A 68 -13.97 -16.28 -7.85
N LEU A 69 -13.13 -17.30 -7.60
CA LEU A 69 -12.37 -18.07 -8.60
C LEU A 69 -13.14 -18.48 -9.86
N THR A 70 -14.48 -18.40 -9.85
CA THR A 70 -15.38 -18.75 -10.94
C THR A 70 -16.04 -17.57 -11.67
N ALA A 71 -16.10 -16.36 -11.10
CA ALA A 71 -16.80 -15.22 -11.69
C ALA A 71 -15.84 -14.25 -12.39
N THR A 72 -16.05 -14.04 -13.70
CA THR A 72 -15.35 -13.00 -14.45
C THR A 72 -16.15 -11.70 -14.36
N HIS A 73 -15.56 -10.68 -13.74
CA HIS A 73 -16.14 -9.34 -13.63
C HIS A 73 -15.71 -8.47 -14.82
N PRO A 74 -16.64 -7.80 -15.52
CA PRO A 74 -16.28 -6.79 -16.52
C PRO A 74 -15.71 -5.54 -15.85
N ASP A 75 -15.06 -4.68 -16.64
CA ASP A 75 -14.69 -3.35 -16.15
C ASP A 75 -15.94 -2.52 -15.84
N ALA A 76 -15.91 -1.82 -14.72
CA ALA A 76 -16.92 -0.84 -14.35
C ALA A 76 -16.87 0.37 -15.30
N PRO A 77 -18.02 0.99 -15.62
CA PRO A 77 -18.05 2.21 -16.40
C PRO A 77 -17.32 3.35 -15.67
N GLU A 78 -16.88 4.35 -16.45
CA GLU A 78 -16.38 5.61 -15.89
C GLU A 78 -17.47 6.31 -15.07
N PRO A 79 -17.11 6.97 -13.95
CA PRO A 79 -18.09 7.67 -13.13
C PRO A 79 -18.57 8.93 -13.85
N GLY A 80 -19.88 9.21 -13.81
CA GLY A 80 -20.47 10.33 -14.54
C GLY A 80 -21.55 11.11 -13.78
N MET A 81 -22.09 12.15 -14.42
CA MET A 81 -23.22 12.91 -13.91
C MET A 81 -24.49 12.08 -13.92
N VAL A 82 -25.27 12.15 -12.84
CA VAL A 82 -26.55 11.47 -12.74
C VAL A 82 -27.59 12.18 -13.63
N PRO A 83 -28.26 11.49 -14.56
CA PRO A 83 -29.37 12.06 -15.32
C PRO A 83 -30.48 12.58 -14.42
N THR A 84 -31.13 13.69 -14.81
CA THR A 84 -32.20 14.31 -13.99
C THR A 84 -33.45 13.46 -13.83
N ASP A 85 -33.65 12.49 -14.72
CA ASP A 85 -34.76 11.54 -14.75
C ASP A 85 -34.39 10.18 -14.13
N PHE A 86 -33.17 10.02 -13.61
CA PHE A 86 -32.79 8.81 -12.90
C PHE A 86 -33.39 8.81 -11.49
N GLU A 87 -34.20 7.80 -11.19
CA GLU A 87 -34.87 7.62 -9.89
C GLU A 87 -34.22 6.45 -9.13
N PRO A 88 -33.21 6.72 -8.27
CA PRO A 88 -32.58 5.68 -7.47
C PRO A 88 -33.53 5.16 -6.39
N VAL A 89 -33.45 3.86 -6.15
CA VAL A 89 -34.09 3.17 -5.00
C VAL A 89 -33.06 2.70 -3.98
N ALA A 90 -31.80 2.55 -4.40
CA ALA A 90 -30.67 2.21 -3.54
C ALA A 90 -29.42 2.99 -3.97
N VAL A 91 -28.55 3.25 -3.00
CA VAL A 91 -27.16 3.66 -3.23
C VAL A 91 -26.23 2.62 -2.62
N HIS A 92 -25.14 2.33 -3.33
CA HIS A 92 -24.09 1.42 -2.87
C HIS A 92 -22.78 2.18 -2.76
N LEU A 93 -22.14 2.10 -1.59
CA LEU A 93 -20.81 2.65 -1.35
C LEU A 93 -19.81 1.50 -1.29
N CYS A 94 -18.95 1.38 -2.31
CA CYS A 94 -17.90 0.37 -2.34
C CYS A 94 -16.60 0.96 -1.74
N THR A 95 -16.21 0.50 -0.56
CA THR A 95 -14.97 0.90 0.13
C THR A 95 -13.93 -0.21 0.03
N LEU A 96 -12.84 0.03 -0.70
CA LEU A 96 -11.87 -1.01 -1.07
C LEU A 96 -10.79 -1.33 0.00
N PHE A 97 -10.97 -0.89 1.25
CA PHE A 97 -9.98 -1.05 2.35
C PHE A 97 -10.38 -2.12 3.39
N GLY A 98 -11.29 -3.02 3.04
CA GLY A 98 -11.77 -4.07 3.94
C GLY A 98 -10.85 -5.29 3.96
N SER A 99 -11.03 -6.14 4.97
CA SER A 99 -10.54 -7.51 4.98
C SER A 99 -11.60 -8.49 5.48
N VAL A 100 -11.53 -9.73 4.99
CA VAL A 100 -12.36 -10.84 5.42
C VAL A 100 -11.51 -12.11 5.55
N ASP A 101 -11.75 -12.89 6.61
CA ASP A 101 -11.07 -14.16 6.83
C ASP A 101 -12.05 -15.31 6.56
N ASP A 102 -11.60 -16.34 5.84
CA ASP A 102 -12.32 -17.58 5.57
C ASP A 102 -11.41 -18.82 5.75
N ASP A 103 -11.85 -19.96 5.19
CA ASP A 103 -11.09 -21.22 5.21
C ASP A 103 -9.89 -21.22 4.26
N GLN A 104 -9.86 -20.35 3.25
CA GLN A 104 -8.73 -20.15 2.35
C GLN A 104 -7.69 -19.18 2.90
N GLY A 105 -8.10 -18.24 3.76
CA GLY A 105 -7.19 -17.35 4.48
C GLY A 105 -7.77 -15.96 4.70
N ARG A 106 -6.92 -14.93 4.66
CA ARG A 106 -7.30 -13.52 4.71
C ARG A 106 -7.30 -12.92 3.32
N TRP A 107 -8.39 -12.26 2.99
CA TRP A 107 -8.60 -11.56 1.73
C TRP A 107 -8.63 -10.06 1.95
N ALA A 108 -8.03 -9.31 1.02
CA ALA A 108 -8.44 -7.94 0.75
C ALA A 108 -9.91 -7.99 0.35
N ALA A 109 -10.72 -7.06 0.83
CA ALA A 109 -12.16 -7.06 0.60
C ALA A 109 -12.67 -5.67 0.29
N VAL A 110 -13.69 -5.60 -0.55
CA VAL A 110 -14.51 -4.40 -0.68
C VAL A 110 -15.66 -4.49 0.31
N THR A 111 -15.84 -3.45 1.12
CA THR A 111 -17.04 -3.30 1.95
C THR A 111 -18.09 -2.55 1.14
N VAL A 112 -19.24 -3.17 0.94
CA VAL A 112 -20.38 -2.60 0.22
C VAL A 112 -21.43 -2.22 1.24
N GLU A 113 -21.69 -0.93 1.38
CA GLU A 113 -22.81 -0.43 2.17
C GLU A 113 -23.97 -0.10 1.23
N THR A 114 -25.13 -0.73 1.46
CA THR A 114 -26.36 -0.37 0.75
C THR A 114 -27.18 0.55 1.63
N ARG A 115 -27.59 1.70 1.07
CA ARG A 115 -28.43 2.67 1.77
C ARG A 115 -29.67 3.01 0.96
N THR A 116 -30.76 3.28 1.66
CA THR A 116 -32.06 3.61 1.07
C THR A 116 -32.70 4.79 1.80
N GLY A 117 -33.67 5.47 1.19
CA GLY A 117 -34.39 6.57 1.81
C GLY A 117 -34.80 7.66 0.82
N ASP A 118 -34.85 8.90 1.29
CA ASP A 118 -35.08 10.08 0.44
C ASP A 118 -33.79 10.47 -0.29
N PHE A 119 -33.72 10.17 -1.59
CA PHE A 119 -32.58 10.48 -2.45
C PHE A 119 -32.56 11.92 -2.96
N GLY A 120 -33.62 12.71 -2.76
CA GLY A 120 -33.68 14.09 -3.26
C GLY A 120 -32.47 14.95 -2.84
N PRO A 121 -32.08 14.97 -1.55
CA PRO A 121 -30.88 15.66 -1.10
C PRO A 121 -29.58 15.14 -1.73
N LEU A 122 -29.46 13.82 -1.97
CA LEU A 122 -28.27 13.24 -2.59
C LEU A 122 -28.16 13.65 -4.05
N LEU A 123 -29.26 13.51 -4.82
CA LEU A 123 -29.30 13.89 -6.23
C LEU A 123 -29.03 15.38 -6.41
N SER A 124 -29.54 16.23 -5.52
CA SER A 124 -29.24 17.67 -5.54
C SER A 124 -27.76 17.97 -5.27
N ALA A 125 -27.11 17.23 -4.36
CA ALA A 125 -25.70 17.39 -4.09
C ALA A 125 -24.84 16.90 -5.26
N LEU A 126 -25.17 15.74 -5.84
CA LEU A 126 -24.45 15.17 -7.00
C LEU A 126 -24.60 16.00 -8.27
N ALA A 127 -25.69 16.75 -8.41
CA ALA A 127 -25.90 17.66 -9.52
C ALA A 127 -25.08 18.96 -9.42
N GLU A 128 -24.42 19.24 -8.28
CA GLU A 128 -23.55 20.39 -8.19
C GLU A 128 -22.33 20.25 -9.11
N PRO A 129 -21.95 21.31 -9.84
CA PRO A 129 -20.74 21.27 -10.66
C PRO A 129 -19.49 21.19 -9.78
N SER A 130 -18.47 20.48 -10.24
CA SER A 130 -17.14 20.58 -9.63
C SER A 130 -16.57 21.99 -9.79
N ASP A 131 -15.90 22.47 -8.76
CA ASP A 131 -15.28 23.79 -8.76
C ASP A 131 -14.03 23.80 -9.65
N GLN A 132 -13.73 24.96 -10.22
CA GLN A 132 -12.55 25.15 -11.04
C GLN A 132 -11.39 25.69 -10.21
N ALA A 133 -10.19 25.13 -10.41
CA ALA A 133 -8.99 25.60 -9.74
C ALA A 133 -8.66 27.04 -10.17
N GLY A 134 -8.47 27.91 -9.17
CA GLY A 134 -8.05 29.30 -9.39
C GLY A 134 -6.55 29.44 -9.59
N PHE A 135 -6.13 30.58 -10.16
CA PHE A 135 -4.72 30.95 -10.21
C PHE A 135 -4.15 31.13 -8.79
N ASN A 136 -3.01 30.48 -8.49
CA ASN A 136 -2.39 30.43 -7.16
C ASN A 136 -3.25 29.78 -6.05
N GLN A 137 -4.13 28.84 -6.40
CA GLN A 137 -4.85 28.06 -5.39
C GLN A 137 -3.85 27.24 -4.55
N ALA A 138 -3.85 27.48 -3.24
CA ALA A 138 -3.15 26.65 -2.27
C ALA A 138 -4.09 25.55 -1.77
N CYS A 139 -3.63 24.30 -1.79
CA CYS A 139 -4.37 23.14 -1.31
C CYS A 139 -3.55 22.41 -0.26
N THR A 140 -4.23 21.76 0.68
CA THR A 140 -3.60 20.86 1.64
C THR A 140 -3.10 19.61 0.92
N ALA A 141 -1.95 19.08 1.38
CA ALA A 141 -1.32 17.89 0.81
C ALA A 141 -1.83 16.59 1.46
N ASP A 142 -3.09 16.58 1.91
CA ASP A 142 -3.75 15.38 2.43
C ASP A 142 -4.36 14.57 1.28
N MET A 143 -4.53 13.26 1.49
CA MET A 143 -5.22 12.35 0.59
C MET A 143 -6.63 12.07 1.13
N GLU A 144 -7.62 12.00 0.26
CA GLU A 144 -9.00 11.64 0.65
C GLU A 144 -9.33 10.25 0.10
N PHE A 145 -9.79 9.34 0.97
CA PHE A 145 -10.26 8.03 0.57
C PHE A 145 -11.75 8.10 0.25
N VAL A 146 -12.07 8.09 -1.05
CA VAL A 146 -13.43 8.24 -1.56
C VAL A 146 -13.95 6.88 -2.00
N PRO A 147 -15.08 6.39 -1.46
CA PRO A 147 -15.67 5.15 -1.92
C PRO A 147 -16.29 5.30 -3.30
N GLU A 148 -16.38 4.19 -4.02
CA GLU A 148 -17.11 4.17 -5.28
C GLU A 148 -18.60 4.29 -5.02
N LEU A 149 -19.24 5.21 -5.74
CA LEU A 149 -20.64 5.56 -5.53
C LEU A 149 -21.48 5.03 -6.69
N TRP A 150 -22.36 4.09 -6.38
CA TRP A 150 -23.30 3.53 -7.34
C TRP A 150 -24.74 3.86 -6.96
N LEU A 151 -25.55 4.20 -7.95
CA LEU A 151 -26.98 4.40 -7.79
C LEU A 151 -27.73 3.35 -8.60
N GLU A 152 -28.67 2.66 -7.96
CA GLU A 152 -29.47 1.58 -8.55
C GLU A 152 -30.94 2.01 -8.63
N ASN A 153 -31.60 1.75 -9.77
CA ASN A 153 -33.01 2.05 -9.98
C ASN A 153 -33.92 0.85 -9.66
N ALA A 154 -35.24 1.04 -9.75
CA ALA A 154 -36.22 -0.01 -9.46
C ALA A 154 -36.18 -1.23 -10.40
N ALA A 155 -35.51 -1.10 -11.56
CA ALA A 155 -35.32 -2.20 -12.51
C ALA A 155 -34.06 -3.03 -12.21
N GLY A 156 -33.27 -2.63 -11.20
CA GLY A 156 -31.97 -3.24 -10.87
C GLY A 156 -30.80 -2.69 -11.69
N GLU A 157 -31.07 -1.78 -12.63
CA GLU A 157 -30.02 -1.15 -13.43
C GLU A 157 -29.28 -0.12 -12.58
N ALA A 158 -27.98 0.02 -12.82
CA ALA A 158 -27.11 0.84 -12.00
C ALA A 158 -26.25 1.78 -12.81
N MET A 159 -25.76 2.85 -12.17
CA MET A 159 -24.76 3.73 -12.74
C MET A 159 -23.75 4.16 -11.69
N ARG A 160 -22.52 4.39 -12.11
CA ARG A 160 -21.45 4.91 -11.25
C ARG A 160 -21.48 6.43 -11.29
N ALA A 161 -21.76 7.06 -10.15
CA ALA A 161 -21.90 8.51 -10.04
C ALA A 161 -20.55 9.16 -9.72
N ALA A 162 -20.23 10.23 -10.44
CA ALA A 162 -19.09 11.07 -10.14
C ALA A 162 -19.33 11.89 -8.88
N TRP A 163 -18.30 12.01 -8.04
CA TRP A 163 -18.31 12.90 -6.89
C TRP A 163 -18.03 14.34 -7.34
N PRO A 164 -18.92 15.31 -7.05
CA PRO A 164 -18.59 16.72 -7.18
C PRO A 164 -17.38 17.06 -6.33
N SER A 165 -16.44 17.81 -6.89
CA SER A 165 -15.17 18.14 -6.24
C SER A 165 -15.01 19.64 -6.04
N THR A 166 -14.25 20.00 -5.01
CA THR A 166 -13.76 21.36 -4.76
C THR A 166 -12.62 21.71 -5.72
N ALA A 167 -12.18 22.96 -5.69
CA ALA A 167 -11.05 23.46 -6.50
C ALA A 167 -9.72 22.76 -6.18
N CYS A 168 -9.66 22.06 -5.04
CA CYS A 168 -8.51 21.25 -4.60
C CYS A 168 -8.65 19.76 -4.89
N GLY A 169 -9.66 19.35 -5.68
CA GLY A 169 -9.89 17.94 -6.02
C GLY A 169 -10.51 17.10 -4.90
N LYS A 170 -10.82 17.70 -3.74
CA LYS A 170 -11.53 17.03 -2.63
C LYS A 170 -13.01 16.92 -2.90
N THR A 171 -13.68 15.88 -2.44
CA THR A 171 -15.13 15.76 -2.60
C THR A 171 -15.87 16.87 -1.85
N LYS A 172 -16.98 17.33 -2.41
CA LYS A 172 -17.84 18.31 -1.73
C LYS A 172 -18.56 17.65 -0.57
N ARG A 173 -18.51 18.29 0.61
CA ARG A 173 -19.12 17.80 1.87
C ARG A 173 -20.62 17.52 1.74
N ALA A 174 -21.34 18.24 0.87
CA ALA A 174 -22.78 18.10 0.69
C ALA A 174 -23.19 16.66 0.33
N THR A 175 -22.44 15.98 -0.55
CA THR A 175 -22.71 14.59 -0.95
C THR A 175 -22.61 13.64 0.24
N TRP A 176 -21.54 13.76 1.04
CA TRP A 176 -21.37 12.99 2.27
C TRP A 176 -22.52 13.23 3.27
N THR A 177 -22.88 14.49 3.50
CA THR A 177 -24.00 14.83 4.41
C THR A 177 -25.34 14.28 3.93
N ALA A 178 -25.55 14.15 2.62
CA ALA A 178 -26.75 13.52 2.07
C ALA A 178 -26.73 11.99 2.27
N LEU A 179 -25.60 11.33 2.01
CA LEU A 179 -25.42 9.89 2.24
C LEU A 179 -25.59 9.48 3.71
N GLU A 180 -25.11 10.32 4.64
CA GLU A 180 -25.25 10.13 6.10
C GLU A 180 -26.73 10.13 6.56
N LYS A 181 -27.64 10.75 5.79
CA LYS A 181 -29.09 10.80 6.09
C LYS A 181 -29.86 9.60 5.56
N LEU A 182 -29.30 8.86 4.61
CA LEU A 182 -29.90 7.63 4.11
C LEU A 182 -29.76 6.52 5.14
N ALA A 183 -30.78 5.66 5.24
CA ALA A 183 -30.77 4.53 6.14
C ALA A 183 -29.84 3.44 5.60
N LEU A 184 -28.85 3.04 6.38
CA LEU A 184 -28.05 1.84 6.11
C LEU A 184 -28.94 0.61 6.25
N THR A 185 -29.13 -0.13 5.17
CA THR A 185 -29.99 -1.33 5.14
C THR A 185 -29.19 -2.61 5.07
N ASP A 186 -28.00 -2.57 4.49
CA ASP A 186 -27.13 -3.74 4.40
C ASP A 186 -25.64 -3.35 4.41
N THR A 187 -24.80 -4.29 4.83
CA THR A 187 -23.35 -4.18 4.77
C THR A 187 -22.75 -5.54 4.49
N VAL A 188 -22.12 -5.68 3.33
CA VAL A 188 -21.50 -6.93 2.87
C VAL A 188 -20.02 -6.70 2.62
N LYS A 189 -19.20 -7.72 2.89
CA LYS A 189 -17.79 -7.76 2.49
C LYS A 189 -17.63 -8.75 1.35
N LEU A 190 -17.09 -8.29 0.23
CA LEU A 190 -16.82 -9.14 -0.93
C LEU A 190 -15.30 -9.35 -1.06
N PRO A 191 -14.81 -10.60 -1.10
CA PRO A 191 -13.38 -10.87 -1.22
C PRO A 191 -12.85 -10.42 -2.59
N LEU A 192 -11.63 -9.85 -2.62
CA LEU A 192 -10.97 -9.33 -3.81
C LEU A 192 -9.72 -10.09 -4.20
N VAL A 193 -8.76 -10.18 -3.29
CA VAL A 193 -7.45 -10.79 -3.52
C VAL A 193 -7.04 -11.49 -2.24
N LEU A 194 -6.59 -12.74 -2.34
CA LEU A 194 -6.08 -13.47 -1.18
C LEU A 194 -4.75 -12.83 -0.76
N GLU A 195 -4.72 -12.19 0.40
CA GLU A 195 -3.54 -11.51 0.94
C GLU A 195 -2.68 -12.46 1.78
N VAL A 196 -3.32 -13.37 2.52
CA VAL A 196 -2.64 -14.34 3.39
C VAL A 196 -3.34 -15.69 3.28
N THR A 197 -2.63 -16.75 2.90
CA THR A 197 -3.22 -18.10 2.89
C THR A 197 -3.54 -18.56 4.32
N ARG A 198 -4.50 -19.49 4.47
CA ARG A 198 -4.85 -20.08 5.77
C ARG A 198 -3.63 -20.66 6.51
N PRO A 199 -2.74 -21.44 5.87
CA PRO A 199 -1.53 -21.93 6.55
C PRO A 199 -0.59 -20.82 7.02
N ALA A 200 -0.41 -19.76 6.21
CA ALA A 200 0.42 -18.62 6.61
C ALA A 200 -0.22 -17.86 7.77
N LEU A 201 -1.53 -17.60 7.70
CA LEU A 201 -2.30 -16.88 8.70
C LEU A 201 -2.28 -17.62 10.06
N ASP A 202 -2.48 -18.93 10.05
CA ASP A 202 -2.42 -19.78 11.25
C ASP A 202 -1.04 -19.79 11.90
N ALA A 203 0.02 -19.67 11.10
CA ALA A 203 1.39 -19.54 11.59
C ALA A 203 1.76 -18.11 12.02
N GLY A 204 0.88 -17.13 11.83
CA GLY A 204 1.18 -15.71 12.00
C GLY A 204 2.26 -15.21 11.03
N CYS A 205 2.36 -15.81 9.86
CA CYS A 205 3.22 -15.42 8.76
C CYS A 205 2.45 -14.56 7.75
N VAL A 206 3.18 -13.91 6.84
CA VAL A 206 2.62 -13.21 5.69
C VAL A 206 2.75 -14.08 4.44
N MET A 207 1.93 -13.87 3.40
CA MET A 207 2.05 -14.64 2.16
C MET A 207 3.30 -14.29 1.36
N SER A 208 3.76 -13.04 1.47
CA SER A 208 4.96 -12.55 0.81
C SER A 208 5.84 -11.74 1.73
N ALA A 209 7.15 -11.88 1.59
CA ALA A 209 8.13 -11.09 2.31
C ALA A 209 9.17 -10.54 1.33
N GLY A 210 9.61 -9.29 1.52
CA GLY A 210 10.74 -8.73 0.77
C GLY A 210 11.99 -9.56 1.03
N THR A 211 12.88 -9.66 0.03
CA THR A 211 14.11 -10.44 0.18
C THR A 211 15.03 -9.83 1.25
N PRO A 212 15.95 -10.62 1.83
CA PRO A 212 16.81 -10.14 2.90
C PRO A 212 17.65 -8.91 2.55
N GLU A 213 18.10 -8.77 1.30
CA GLU A 213 18.85 -7.60 0.84
C GLU A 213 18.05 -6.29 0.89
N GLN A 214 16.75 -6.34 0.58
CA GLN A 214 15.88 -5.16 0.66
C GLN A 214 15.69 -4.67 2.08
N SER A 215 15.76 -5.56 3.06
CA SER A 215 15.67 -5.17 4.47
C SER A 215 16.84 -4.29 4.91
N LEU A 216 17.98 -4.34 4.21
CA LEU A 216 19.10 -3.41 4.45
C LEU A 216 18.86 -2.05 3.79
N GLN A 217 18.24 -2.05 2.60
CA GLN A 217 18.00 -0.83 1.83
C GLN A 217 16.89 0.03 2.42
N PHE A 218 15.83 -0.59 2.93
CA PHE A 218 14.66 0.11 3.48
C PHE A 218 14.60 0.12 5.01
N GLY A 219 15.59 -0.47 5.69
CA GLY A 219 15.54 -0.75 7.13
C GLY A 219 14.65 -1.97 7.44
N VAL A 220 14.87 -2.59 8.60
CA VAL A 220 14.16 -3.82 9.01
C VAL A 220 12.64 -3.64 8.84
N THR A 221 12.07 -4.43 7.93
CA THR A 221 10.65 -4.52 7.52
C THR A 221 10.12 -3.43 6.57
N GLY A 222 10.76 -3.27 5.41
CA GLY A 222 10.09 -2.73 4.22
C GLY A 222 8.83 -3.54 3.88
N LEU A 223 7.66 -2.89 3.94
CA LEU A 223 6.33 -3.42 3.61
C LEU A 223 5.83 -4.60 4.44
N GLN A 224 5.78 -4.46 5.77
CA GLN A 224 4.63 -5.04 6.47
C GLN A 224 3.52 -3.99 6.50
N THR A 225 2.39 -4.28 5.87
CA THR A 225 1.11 -3.60 6.09
C THR A 225 0.61 -3.91 7.50
N ASN A 226 1.39 -3.54 8.52
CA ASN A 226 0.90 -3.51 9.89
C ASN A 226 -0.10 -2.36 9.96
N VAL A 227 -1.38 -2.69 9.83
CA VAL A 227 -2.48 -1.84 10.28
C VAL A 227 -2.39 -1.79 11.81
N THR A 228 -1.48 -0.97 12.34
CA THR A 228 -1.57 -0.53 13.73
C THR A 228 -2.81 0.34 13.83
N THR A 229 -3.84 -0.16 14.49
CA THR A 229 -4.98 0.61 15.00
C THR A 229 -4.45 1.62 16.02
N GLY A 230 -3.96 2.77 15.55
CA GLY A 230 -3.62 3.92 16.37
C GLY A 230 -4.62 5.03 16.11
N GLU A 231 -5.33 5.48 17.14
CA GLU A 231 -6.16 6.68 17.09
C GLU A 231 -5.36 7.87 16.54
N VAL A 232 -5.87 8.49 15.48
CA VAL A 232 -5.33 9.72 14.90
C VAL A 232 -5.67 10.87 15.85
N GLY A 233 -4.75 11.16 16.77
CA GLY A 233 -4.79 12.33 17.64
C GLY A 233 -4.05 13.52 17.02
N GLU A 234 -4.69 14.69 17.05
CA GLU A 234 -4.14 15.99 16.62
C GLU A 234 -2.79 16.31 17.28
N ASN A 235 -1.90 16.96 16.50
CA ASN A 235 -0.59 17.52 16.81
C ASN A 235 0.63 16.61 16.60
N VAL A 236 1.07 16.52 15.35
CA VAL A 236 2.41 15.98 15.00
C VAL A 236 3.46 17.04 15.37
N LEU A 237 3.97 16.98 16.60
CA LEU A 237 5.24 17.61 16.94
C LEU A 237 6.38 16.72 16.42
N PRO A 238 7.49 17.28 15.89
CA PRO A 238 8.66 16.50 15.52
C PRO A 238 9.26 15.90 16.79
N VAL A 239 8.91 14.65 17.09
CA VAL A 239 9.58 13.86 18.13
C VAL A 239 10.97 13.53 17.59
N PRO A 240 12.06 13.87 18.31
CA PRO A 240 13.39 13.40 17.94
C PRO A 240 13.34 11.87 17.86
N VAL A 241 13.63 11.31 16.69
CA VAL A 241 13.73 9.86 16.53
C VAL A 241 14.85 9.41 17.47
N PRO A 242 14.54 8.64 18.54
CA PRO A 242 15.60 8.12 19.39
C PRO A 242 16.58 7.30 18.52
N PRO A 243 17.88 7.28 18.84
CA PRO A 243 18.83 6.45 18.12
C PRO A 243 18.28 5.01 18.07
N ALA A 244 18.41 4.36 16.91
CA ALA A 244 17.93 2.99 16.73
C ALA A 244 18.44 2.12 17.89
N GLU A 245 17.52 1.71 18.76
CA GLU A 245 17.85 0.90 19.91
C GLU A 245 18.41 -0.43 19.38
N ILE A 246 19.61 -0.80 19.82
CA ILE A 246 20.19 -2.09 19.45
C ILE A 246 19.27 -3.15 20.05
N VAL A 247 18.58 -3.89 19.19
CA VAL A 247 17.66 -4.94 19.59
C VAL A 247 18.45 -5.97 20.40
N SER A 248 18.18 -6.06 21.70
CA SER A 248 18.75 -7.12 22.54
C SER A 248 17.95 -8.39 22.37
N TYR A 249 18.64 -9.44 21.92
CA TYR A 249 18.14 -10.81 21.85
C TYR A 249 18.37 -11.59 23.15
N ASP A 250 18.78 -10.93 24.23
CA ASP A 250 18.97 -11.58 25.53
C ASP A 250 17.65 -12.14 26.06
N GLY A 251 17.68 -13.36 26.58
CA GLY A 251 16.48 -14.01 27.12
C GLY A 251 15.43 -14.37 26.06
N VAL A 252 15.82 -14.45 24.78
CA VAL A 252 14.99 -15.10 23.75
C VAL A 252 14.90 -16.59 24.08
N ASP A 253 13.68 -17.12 24.16
CA ASP A 253 13.37 -18.49 24.57
C ASP A 253 12.67 -19.32 23.47
N GLY A 254 12.50 -18.73 22.29
CA GLY A 254 11.96 -19.39 21.11
C GLY A 254 11.96 -18.46 19.89
N ALA A 255 11.54 -18.98 18.74
CA ALA A 255 11.24 -18.13 17.59
C ALA A 255 10.15 -18.77 16.72
N SER A 256 9.24 -17.96 16.16
CA SER A 256 8.43 -18.40 15.01
C SER A 256 9.24 -18.23 13.73
N VAL A 257 9.19 -19.18 12.82
CA VAL A 257 9.91 -19.14 11.56
C VAL A 257 8.93 -19.29 10.41
N CYS A 258 9.04 -18.39 9.43
CA CYS A 258 8.29 -18.43 8.18
C CYS A 258 9.29 -18.63 7.04
N PHE A 259 9.10 -19.67 6.23
CA PHE A 259 9.93 -19.99 5.08
C PHE A 259 9.31 -19.45 3.79
N TYR A 260 10.16 -18.91 2.92
CA TYR A 260 9.75 -18.32 1.65
C TYR A 260 10.65 -18.80 0.51
N THR A 261 10.07 -18.96 -0.67
CA THR A 261 10.77 -19.25 -1.92
C THR A 261 10.70 -18.07 -2.88
N VAL A 262 11.80 -17.77 -3.55
CA VAL A 262 11.90 -16.74 -4.59
C VAL A 262 11.97 -17.44 -5.94
N ASP A 263 11.17 -16.98 -6.89
CA ASP A 263 11.32 -17.40 -8.29
C ASP A 263 12.30 -16.45 -8.99
N PRO A 264 13.53 -16.89 -9.30
CA PRO A 264 14.54 -16.03 -9.93
C PRO A 264 14.16 -15.64 -11.36
N ALA A 265 13.21 -16.33 -12.00
CA ALA A 265 12.75 -16.01 -13.36
C ALA A 265 11.62 -14.94 -13.38
N ALA A 266 11.10 -14.55 -12.22
CA ALA A 266 10.04 -13.54 -12.11
C ALA A 266 10.54 -12.09 -12.27
N GLU A 267 11.81 -11.88 -12.61
CA GLU A 267 12.36 -10.60 -13.09
C GLU A 267 11.85 -10.27 -14.50
N SER A 268 10.53 -10.34 -14.71
CA SER A 268 9.93 -9.72 -15.87
C SER A 268 9.76 -8.24 -15.57
N GLU A 269 10.72 -7.45 -16.07
CA GLU A 269 10.64 -5.99 -16.25
C GLU A 269 9.18 -5.52 -16.41
N PRO A 270 8.70 -4.54 -15.62
CA PRO A 270 7.35 -4.00 -15.78
C PRO A 270 7.17 -3.54 -17.23
N ARG A 271 6.12 -4.02 -17.90
CA ARG A 271 5.80 -3.61 -19.28
C ARG A 271 5.63 -2.09 -19.39
N GLU A 272 5.19 -1.44 -18.32
CA GLU A 272 5.00 0.01 -18.23
C GLU A 272 6.33 0.80 -18.22
N LEU A 273 7.43 0.20 -17.72
CA LEU A 273 8.75 0.84 -17.81
C LEU A 273 9.30 0.84 -19.24
N ARG A 274 8.77 0.02 -20.15
CA ARG A 274 9.12 0.08 -21.58
C ARG A 274 8.46 1.24 -22.31
N GLU A 275 7.31 1.72 -21.86
CA GLU A 275 6.63 2.85 -22.53
C GLU A 275 7.18 4.21 -22.09
N LEU A 276 7.78 4.30 -20.89
CA LEU A 276 8.56 5.46 -20.44
C LEU A 276 9.93 5.60 -21.13
N ARG A 277 10.42 4.53 -21.81
CA ARG A 277 11.70 4.51 -22.54
C ARG A 277 11.67 5.32 -23.87
N ASP A 278 10.50 5.74 -24.35
CA ASP A 278 10.33 6.48 -25.61
C ASP A 278 10.16 8.01 -25.44
N VAL A 279 10.42 8.56 -24.24
CA VAL A 279 10.46 10.01 -24.05
C VAL A 279 11.84 10.54 -24.42
N ASP A 280 11.95 11.01 -25.66
CA ASP A 280 13.12 11.63 -26.29
C ASP A 280 13.77 12.69 -25.37
N GLY A 281 15.00 12.45 -24.89
CA GLY A 281 15.89 13.52 -24.38
C GLY A 281 16.51 13.38 -22.98
N MET A 282 16.37 12.27 -22.27
CA MET A 282 17.12 12.04 -21.02
C MET A 282 17.90 10.72 -21.06
N GLU A 283 19.19 10.78 -21.41
CA GLU A 283 20.15 9.69 -21.16
C GLU A 283 20.39 9.57 -19.65
N PHE A 284 19.53 8.84 -18.95
CA PHE A 284 19.89 8.27 -17.66
C PHE A 284 20.61 6.94 -17.92
N SER A 285 21.74 6.68 -17.26
CA SER A 285 22.45 5.40 -17.40
C SER A 285 21.53 4.25 -16.99
N ASP A 286 21.23 3.36 -17.93
CA ASP A 286 20.28 2.24 -17.82
C ASP A 286 20.44 1.40 -16.54
N ASP A 287 21.67 1.25 -16.03
CA ASP A 287 21.96 0.41 -14.85
C ASP A 287 21.56 1.04 -13.52
N ALA A 288 21.45 2.38 -13.44
CA ALA A 288 21.31 3.10 -12.17
C ALA A 288 19.86 3.25 -11.71
N LEU A 289 18.88 3.23 -12.62
CA LEU A 289 17.44 3.32 -12.28
C LEU A 289 16.78 1.93 -12.23
N GLY A 290 17.17 1.00 -13.10
CA GLY A 290 16.65 -0.38 -13.09
C GLY A 290 16.98 -1.13 -11.81
N SER A 291 18.22 -0.99 -11.32
CA SER A 291 18.65 -1.59 -10.05
C SER A 291 18.05 -0.92 -8.82
N MET A 292 17.49 0.30 -8.95
CA MET A 292 17.05 1.08 -7.80
C MET A 292 15.64 0.73 -7.32
N LEU A 293 14.86 -0.04 -8.10
CA LEU A 293 13.44 -0.31 -7.82
C LEU A 293 12.97 -1.75 -8.10
N SER A 294 13.84 -2.71 -8.42
CA SER A 294 13.42 -4.10 -8.53
C SER A 294 13.19 -4.70 -7.14
N LEU A 295 11.96 -4.62 -6.65
CA LEU A 295 11.55 -5.27 -5.41
C LEU A 295 11.24 -6.75 -5.69
N GLN A 296 12.21 -7.63 -5.46
CA GLN A 296 12.00 -9.08 -5.32
C GLN A 296 11.28 -9.44 -4.01
N PHE A 297 10.33 -10.37 -4.08
CA PHE A 297 9.61 -10.91 -2.93
C PHE A 297 9.61 -12.44 -2.94
N GLY A 298 9.72 -13.06 -1.76
CA GLY A 298 9.48 -14.49 -1.59
C GLY A 298 8.01 -14.81 -1.38
N THR A 299 7.59 -16.01 -1.80
CA THR A 299 6.24 -16.56 -1.55
C THR A 299 6.31 -17.57 -0.40
N PHE A 300 5.35 -17.51 0.52
CA PHE A 300 5.29 -18.38 1.69
C PHE A 300 5.25 -19.86 1.30
N GLU A 301 6.15 -20.65 1.87
CA GLU A 301 6.28 -22.08 1.65
C GLU A 301 5.72 -22.87 2.85
N SER A 302 6.20 -22.54 4.06
CA SER A 302 5.84 -23.25 5.30
C SER A 302 6.24 -22.44 6.53
N ALA A 303 5.86 -22.93 7.72
CA ALA A 303 6.27 -22.33 8.98
C ALA A 303 6.62 -23.39 10.03
N THR A 304 7.45 -23.01 10.98
CA THR A 304 7.81 -23.84 12.14
C THR A 304 8.12 -22.98 13.37
N THR A 305 8.44 -23.62 14.48
CA THR A 305 8.99 -22.98 15.67
C THR A 305 10.39 -23.48 15.96
N LEU A 306 11.30 -22.58 16.33
CA LEU A 306 12.61 -22.96 16.88
C LEU A 306 12.45 -23.21 18.38
N SER A 307 13.02 -24.32 18.83
CA SER A 307 13.16 -24.62 20.26
C SER A 307 14.04 -23.57 20.94
N ALA A 308 13.96 -23.51 22.28
CA ALA A 308 14.78 -22.60 23.08
C ALA A 308 16.29 -22.76 22.80
N ASP A 309 16.76 -24.00 22.60
CA ASP A 309 18.18 -24.28 22.31
C ASP A 309 18.62 -23.70 20.96
N ALA A 310 17.76 -23.78 19.94
CA ALA A 310 18.05 -23.21 18.62
C ALA A 310 17.89 -21.68 18.62
N ALA A 311 16.90 -21.15 19.35
CA ALA A 311 16.67 -19.73 19.48
C ALA A 311 17.78 -19.03 20.28
N ALA A 312 18.43 -19.73 21.22
CA ALA A 312 19.61 -19.25 21.94
C ALA A 312 20.83 -19.01 21.02
N LEU A 313 20.77 -19.41 19.75
CA LEU A 313 21.79 -19.12 18.74
C LEU A 313 21.61 -17.74 18.09
N LEU A 314 20.46 -17.07 18.27
CA LEU A 314 20.18 -15.74 17.71
C LEU A 314 21.05 -14.62 18.32
N PRO A 315 21.36 -14.61 19.63
CA PRO A 315 22.36 -13.69 20.19
C PRO A 315 23.76 -13.84 19.57
N ALA A 316 24.16 -15.07 19.21
CA ALA A 316 25.43 -15.30 18.52
C ALA A 316 25.44 -14.69 17.11
N ALA A 317 24.29 -14.67 16.44
CA ALA A 317 24.13 -13.98 15.17
C ALA A 317 24.26 -12.46 15.28
N ALA A 318 23.77 -11.84 16.37
CA ALA A 318 23.93 -10.41 16.60
C ALA A 318 25.38 -9.99 16.92
N SER A 319 26.20 -10.94 17.39
CA SER A 319 27.62 -10.72 17.71
C SER A 319 28.57 -11.22 16.61
N ALA A 320 28.04 -11.64 15.47
CA ALA A 320 28.80 -12.31 14.42
C ALA A 320 29.64 -11.36 13.56
N LEU A 321 30.58 -11.94 12.80
CA LEU A 321 31.37 -11.22 11.81
C LEU A 321 30.49 -10.74 10.65
N PRO A 322 30.79 -9.57 10.05
CA PRO A 322 30.15 -9.15 8.81
C PRO A 322 30.24 -10.23 7.74
N ALA A 323 29.14 -10.46 7.02
CA ALA A 323 29.15 -11.36 5.89
C ALA A 323 30.09 -10.84 4.78
N PRO A 324 30.85 -11.72 4.10
CA PRO A 324 31.61 -11.31 2.91
C PRO A 324 30.66 -10.90 1.78
N GLU A 325 31.17 -10.09 0.84
CA GLU A 325 30.45 -9.82 -0.40
C GLU A 325 30.17 -11.12 -1.15
N CYS A 326 28.94 -11.25 -1.63
CA CYS A 326 28.47 -12.43 -2.35
C CYS A 326 27.32 -12.02 -3.26
N THR A 327 27.29 -12.61 -4.46
CA THR A 327 26.34 -12.30 -5.54
C THR A 327 25.59 -13.55 -6.00
N ALA A 328 25.52 -14.59 -5.15
CA ALA A 328 24.78 -15.79 -5.49
C ALA A 328 23.29 -15.54 -5.25
N ASP A 329 22.46 -15.83 -6.25
CA ASP A 329 21.02 -15.68 -6.14
C ASP A 329 20.47 -16.57 -5.02
N LEU A 330 19.58 -16.00 -4.21
CA LEU A 330 18.84 -16.74 -3.20
C LEU A 330 17.52 -17.23 -3.80
N THR A 331 17.20 -18.52 -3.61
CA THR A 331 15.89 -19.06 -3.99
C THR A 331 15.05 -19.39 -2.76
N ARG A 332 15.65 -19.35 -1.56
CA ARG A 332 14.96 -19.66 -0.32
C ARG A 332 15.50 -18.89 0.88
N PHE A 333 14.60 -18.34 1.69
CA PHE A 333 14.96 -17.66 2.92
C PHE A 333 13.93 -17.90 4.04
N ALA A 334 14.33 -17.59 5.26
CA ALA A 334 13.49 -17.64 6.45
C ALA A 334 13.37 -16.25 7.08
N VAL A 335 12.17 -15.92 7.56
CA VAL A 335 11.92 -14.78 8.45
C VAL A 335 11.65 -15.35 9.85
N LEU A 336 12.51 -15.00 10.79
CA LEU A 336 12.46 -15.43 12.17
C LEU A 336 11.90 -14.29 13.02
N TRP A 337 10.92 -14.61 13.86
CA TRP A 337 10.35 -13.74 14.86
C TRP A 337 10.78 -14.24 16.24
N PRO A 338 11.86 -13.67 16.82
CA PRO A 338 12.32 -14.08 18.15
C PRO A 338 11.20 -13.88 19.17
N GLN A 339 11.14 -14.75 20.18
CA GLN A 339 10.14 -14.71 21.23
C GLN A 339 10.81 -14.61 22.60
N ARG A 340 10.11 -13.94 23.52
CA ARG A 340 10.47 -13.87 24.94
C ARG A 340 9.20 -14.13 25.75
N VAL A 341 9.20 -15.19 26.56
CA VAL A 341 8.04 -15.60 27.37
C VAL A 341 6.79 -15.73 26.49
N GLY A 342 6.95 -16.37 25.32
CA GLY A 342 5.88 -16.61 24.35
C GLY A 342 5.40 -15.37 23.56
N THR A 343 6.03 -14.21 23.74
CA THR A 343 5.68 -12.98 23.01
C THR A 343 6.70 -12.67 21.93
N ARG A 344 6.26 -12.41 20.69
CA ARG A 344 7.15 -12.02 19.58
C ARG A 344 7.78 -10.66 19.83
N LEU A 345 9.07 -10.55 19.55
CA LEU A 345 9.77 -9.28 19.49
C LEU A 345 9.44 -8.56 18.16
N GLY A 346 9.42 -7.23 18.17
CA GLY A 346 9.07 -6.41 17.01
C GLY A 346 10.16 -6.28 15.94
N SER A 347 11.24 -7.06 16.04
CA SER A 347 12.40 -6.97 15.16
C SER A 347 12.71 -8.36 14.61
N PRO A 348 12.20 -8.69 13.41
CA PRO A 348 12.48 -9.98 12.80
C PRO A 348 13.91 -10.04 12.29
N ILE A 349 14.42 -11.26 12.18
CA ILE A 349 15.71 -11.59 11.57
C ILE A 349 15.41 -12.33 10.27
N GLN A 350 16.10 -11.99 9.18
CA GLN A 350 16.01 -12.76 7.95
C GLN A 350 17.27 -13.60 7.74
N VAL A 351 17.13 -14.81 7.23
CA VAL A 351 18.25 -15.73 6.99
C VAL A 351 18.10 -16.36 5.61
N GLU A 352 19.11 -16.20 4.77
CA GLU A 352 19.21 -16.93 3.51
C GLU A 352 19.53 -18.40 3.82
N LEU A 353 18.75 -19.31 3.24
CA LEU A 353 18.93 -20.74 3.44
C LEU A 353 19.80 -21.36 2.33
N ASP A 354 19.85 -20.71 1.18
CA ASP A 354 20.71 -20.99 0.05
C ASP A 354 21.48 -19.72 -0.38
N GLY A 355 22.08 -19.74 -1.58
CA GLY A 355 22.86 -18.63 -2.10
C GLY A 355 24.03 -18.28 -1.18
N CYS A 356 24.03 -17.06 -0.66
CA CYS A 356 25.09 -16.51 0.18
C CYS A 356 24.99 -16.89 1.67
N GLN A 357 23.87 -17.48 2.09
CA GLN A 357 23.62 -17.93 3.47
C GLN A 357 23.93 -16.84 4.52
N ARG A 358 23.48 -15.61 4.27
CA ARG A 358 23.65 -14.48 5.18
C ARG A 358 22.48 -14.35 6.16
N LEU A 359 22.76 -13.74 7.29
CA LEU A 359 21.76 -13.36 8.30
C LEU A 359 21.65 -11.84 8.38
N PHE A 360 20.42 -11.34 8.42
CA PHE A 360 20.09 -9.93 8.35
C PHE A 360 19.38 -9.49 9.62
N ALA A 361 20.05 -8.63 10.40
CA ALA A 361 19.57 -8.06 11.65
C ALA A 361 20.05 -6.60 11.76
N GLY A 362 19.56 -5.73 10.87
CA GLY A 362 20.05 -4.36 10.70
C GLY A 362 21.38 -4.23 9.93
N ALA A 363 22.14 -5.32 9.82
CA ALA A 363 23.28 -5.51 8.92
C ALA A 363 23.37 -6.99 8.50
N ALA A 364 24.23 -7.30 7.52
CA ALA A 364 24.47 -8.67 7.06
C ALA A 364 25.62 -9.34 7.83
N PHE A 365 25.37 -10.54 8.34
CA PHE A 365 26.29 -11.32 9.17
C PHE A 365 26.40 -12.77 8.70
N VAL A 366 27.48 -13.44 9.10
CA VAL A 366 27.60 -14.90 8.93
C VAL A 366 26.76 -15.60 10.03
N PRO A 367 25.73 -16.40 9.68
CA PRO A 367 24.95 -17.14 10.67
C PRO A 367 25.78 -18.25 11.33
N ALA A 368 25.41 -18.61 12.57
CA ALA A 368 25.98 -19.78 13.23
C ALA A 368 25.64 -21.06 12.42
N PRO A 369 26.60 -21.97 12.16
CA PRO A 369 26.32 -23.20 11.40
C PRO A 369 25.20 -24.05 11.98
N ALA A 370 25.09 -24.09 13.32
CA ALA A 370 24.02 -24.79 14.01
C ALA A 370 22.63 -24.16 13.78
N LEU A 371 22.57 -22.84 13.58
CA LEU A 371 21.32 -22.14 13.24
C LEU A 371 20.89 -22.49 11.81
N LEU A 372 21.82 -22.45 10.84
CA LEU A 372 21.52 -22.88 9.47
C LEU A 372 21.09 -24.35 9.41
N ALA A 373 21.74 -25.23 10.19
CA ALA A 373 21.34 -26.63 10.26
C ALA A 373 19.93 -26.81 10.86
N ALA A 374 19.58 -26.03 11.88
CA ALA A 374 18.24 -26.06 12.47
C ALA A 374 17.15 -25.54 11.51
N LEU A 375 17.49 -24.58 10.64
CA LEU A 375 16.56 -24.03 9.64
C LEU A 375 16.42 -24.90 8.39
N ASN A 376 17.43 -25.71 8.06
CA ASN A 376 17.40 -26.65 6.94
C ASN A 376 16.91 -28.06 7.33
N GLY A 377 16.52 -28.24 8.59
CA GLY A 377 16.25 -29.52 9.26
C GLY A 377 15.39 -30.52 8.50
#